data_AF-A0A2E6F9A7-F1
#
_entry.id   AF-A0A2E6F9A7-F1
#
_cell.length_a   1.000
_cell.length_b   1.000
_cell.length_c   1.000
_cell.angle_alpha   90.00
_cell.angle_beta   90.00
_cell.angle_gamma   90.00
#
_symmetry.space_group_name_H-M   'P 1'
#
loop_
_entity.id
_entity.type
_entity.pdbx_description
1 polymer ?
#
loop_
_entity_poly.entity_id
_entity_poly.type
_entity_poly.pdbx_seq_one_letter_code
_entity_poly.pdbx_strand_id
1 'polypeptide(L)'
;MIARRILFFVAVPSCIAVLLASAWLFVDSQPQPSVLRWSAVLVSVAASLLLLCSSIAVLWTGGRQEAELARAARHDPVTGLGNRLQAVSRLEETLERSRHTGRAVGVVFCDLDDFKVVNDVYGHTVGDRLLAAIGARFADSVRPTDTVARYGGDEFVVVCPELRDGSDVGLVADRLEIAMERPFVIGGHSLTAKASIGFTVGYGTRNNAEELLTRADAEMYRIKMQL
;
A
#
# COMPACT_ATOMS: atom_id res chain seq x y z
N MET A 1 10.69 11.83 11.56
CA MET A 1 10.16 13.01 10.82
C MET A 1 10.60 14.37 11.38
N ILE A 2 10.47 14.64 12.69
CA ILE A 2 10.73 15.98 13.28
C ILE A 2 12.19 16.45 13.09
N ALA A 3 13.19 15.61 13.39
CA ALA A 3 14.61 15.96 13.26
C ALA A 3 15.05 16.27 11.81
N ARG A 4 14.48 15.58 10.81
CA ARG A 4 14.78 15.81 9.37
C ARG A 4 14.19 17.13 8.86
N ARG A 5 13.00 17.50 9.32
CA ARG A 5 12.41 18.81 9.03
C ARG A 5 13.22 19.93 9.69
N ILE A 6 13.62 19.76 10.94
CA ILE A 6 14.47 20.73 11.65
C ILE A 6 15.77 20.98 10.89
N LEU A 7 16.42 19.93 10.36
CA LEU A 7 17.65 20.10 9.58
C LEU A 7 17.46 21.00 8.36
N PHE A 8 16.38 20.81 7.59
CA PHE A 8 16.06 21.64 6.43
C PHE A 8 15.70 23.09 6.82
N PHE A 9 14.88 23.25 7.88
CA PHE A 9 14.49 24.55 8.40
C PHE A 9 15.61 25.32 9.09
N VAL A 10 16.70 24.66 9.49
CA VAL A 10 17.91 25.32 10.01
C VAL A 10 18.92 25.58 8.89
N ALA A 11 19.12 24.63 7.98
CA ALA A 11 20.10 24.74 6.90
C ALA A 11 19.78 25.90 5.93
N VAL A 12 18.51 26.09 5.55
CA VAL A 12 18.12 27.14 4.59
C VAL A 12 18.33 28.55 5.18
N PRO A 13 17.84 28.90 6.39
CA PRO A 13 18.12 30.19 7.01
C PRO A 13 19.60 30.43 7.28
N SER A 14 20.35 29.39 7.69
CA SER A 14 21.80 29.52 7.89
C SER A 14 22.55 29.82 6.58
N CYS A 15 22.14 29.22 5.46
CA CYS A 15 22.70 29.55 4.15
C CYS A 15 22.37 30.99 3.75
N ILE A 16 21.12 31.43 3.94
CA ILE A 16 20.70 32.82 3.66
C ILE A 16 21.51 33.80 4.50
N ALA A 17 21.67 33.55 5.81
CA ALA A 17 22.44 34.40 6.71
C ALA A 17 23.92 34.49 6.30
N VAL A 18 24.54 33.36 5.92
CA VAL A 18 25.93 33.31 5.44
C VAL A 18 26.09 34.09 4.13
N LEU A 19 25.16 33.93 3.19
CA LEU A 19 25.18 34.67 1.91
C LEU A 19 25.01 36.18 2.13
N LEU A 20 24.09 36.60 3.00
CA LEU A 20 23.88 38.00 3.36
C LEU A 20 25.10 38.60 4.06
N ALA A 21 25.74 37.85 4.98
CA ALA A 21 26.99 38.27 5.62
C ALA A 21 28.14 38.44 4.62
N SER A 22 28.25 37.54 3.63
CA SER A 22 29.24 37.69 2.55
C SER A 22 28.92 38.83 1.58
N ALA A 23 27.63 39.17 1.37
CA ALA A 23 27.24 40.34 0.58
C ALA A 23 27.61 41.66 1.31
N TRP A 24 27.57 41.67 2.64
CA TRP A 24 27.94 42.83 3.46
C TRP A 24 29.41 43.24 3.27
N LEU A 25 30.31 42.29 2.93
CA LEU A 25 31.72 42.57 2.60
C LEU A 25 31.91 43.46 1.36
N PHE A 26 30.89 43.58 0.50
CA PHE A 26 30.92 44.49 -0.64
C PHE A 26 30.34 45.88 -0.32
N VAL A 27 29.56 45.99 0.75
CA VAL A 27 29.00 47.25 1.24
C VAL A 27 29.96 47.95 2.21
N ASP A 28 30.82 47.18 2.90
CA ASP A 28 31.77 47.69 3.88
C ASP A 28 32.94 48.47 3.22
N SER A 29 33.19 49.67 3.74
CA SER A 29 34.11 50.68 3.19
C SER A 29 35.58 50.43 3.55
N GLN A 30 35.87 49.36 4.30
CA GLN A 30 37.22 49.02 4.76
C GLN A 30 38.10 48.54 3.59
N PRO A 31 39.37 49.00 3.48
CA PRO A 31 40.26 48.65 2.39
C PRO A 31 40.78 47.21 2.55
N GLN A 32 40.01 46.25 2.08
CA GLN A 32 40.43 44.85 1.96
C GLN A 32 40.86 44.52 0.52
N PRO A 33 41.85 43.64 0.33
CA PRO A 33 42.25 43.18 -1.01
C PRO A 33 41.10 42.43 -1.70
N SER A 34 40.87 42.75 -2.98
CA SER A 34 39.76 42.21 -3.78
C SER A 34 39.74 40.68 -3.85
N VAL A 35 40.93 40.05 -3.87
CA VAL A 35 41.08 38.58 -3.88
C VAL A 35 40.50 37.93 -2.62
N LEU A 36 40.65 38.57 -1.46
CA LEU A 36 40.13 38.04 -0.18
C LEU A 36 38.60 38.11 -0.15
N ARG A 37 38.00 39.18 -0.70
CA ARG A 37 36.54 39.33 -0.81
C ARG A 37 35.92 38.26 -1.72
N TRP A 38 36.49 38.07 -2.92
CA TRP A 38 35.99 37.07 -3.85
C TRP A 38 36.19 35.63 -3.37
N SER A 39 37.32 35.33 -2.72
CA SER A 39 37.55 34.00 -2.14
C SER A 39 36.59 33.70 -0.98
N ALA A 40 36.31 34.67 -0.10
CA ALA A 40 35.32 34.50 0.98
C ALA A 40 33.90 34.21 0.44
N VAL A 41 33.48 34.91 -0.61
CA VAL A 41 32.18 34.71 -1.27
C VAL A 41 32.14 33.36 -1.98
N LEU A 42 33.22 32.96 -2.66
CA LEU A 42 33.28 31.68 -3.34
C LEU A 42 33.19 30.52 -2.33
N VAL A 43 33.88 30.63 -1.19
CA VAL A 43 33.83 29.65 -0.11
C VAL A 43 32.43 29.61 0.53
N SER A 44 31.79 30.76 0.77
CA SER A 44 30.47 30.81 1.38
C SER A 44 29.39 30.19 0.48
N VAL A 45 29.41 30.52 -0.81
CA VAL A 45 28.52 29.92 -1.82
C VAL A 45 28.74 28.41 -1.95
N ALA A 46 30.00 27.97 -2.01
CA ALA A 46 30.33 26.55 -2.10
C ALA A 46 29.84 25.78 -0.87
N ALA A 47 30.04 26.32 0.33
CA ALA A 47 29.58 25.71 1.58
C ALA A 47 28.04 25.63 1.65
N SER A 48 27.33 26.69 1.24
CA SER A 48 25.87 26.71 1.19
C SER A 48 25.31 25.68 0.19
N LEU A 49 25.92 25.55 -0.99
CA LEU A 49 25.52 24.55 -1.98
C LEU A 49 25.70 23.11 -1.46
N LEU A 50 26.84 22.82 -0.81
CA LEU A 50 27.10 21.50 -0.21
C LEU A 50 26.09 21.15 0.89
N LEU A 51 25.73 22.11 1.75
CA LEU A 51 24.72 21.93 2.79
C LEU A 51 23.32 21.70 2.22
N LEU A 52 22.95 22.44 1.16
CA LEU A 52 21.67 22.25 0.48
C LEU A 52 21.59 20.88 -0.19
N CYS A 53 22.63 20.49 -0.93
CA CYS A 53 22.71 19.19 -1.60
C CYS A 53 22.65 18.02 -0.60
N SER A 54 23.38 18.10 0.51
CA SER A 54 23.33 17.06 1.55
C SER A 54 21.96 16.99 2.23
N SER A 55 21.31 18.13 2.49
CA SER A 55 19.96 18.18 3.06
C SER A 55 18.92 17.55 2.13
N ILE A 56 18.99 17.85 0.83
CA ILE A 56 18.12 17.24 -0.20
C ILE A 56 18.37 15.73 -0.29
N ALA A 57 19.63 15.30 -0.29
CA ALA A 57 19.99 13.88 -0.34
C ALA A 57 19.45 13.11 0.88
N VAL A 58 19.51 13.68 2.09
CA VAL A 58 18.95 13.08 3.31
C VAL A 58 17.43 12.96 3.25
N LEU A 59 16.74 13.96 2.70
CA LEU A 59 15.29 13.89 2.51
C LEU A 59 14.90 12.82 1.49
N TRP A 60 15.66 12.73 0.39
CA TRP A 60 15.36 11.79 -0.69
C TRP A 60 15.64 10.33 -0.31
N THR A 61 16.78 10.07 0.33
CA THR A 61 17.12 8.74 0.88
C THR A 61 16.15 8.32 1.96
N GLY A 62 15.71 9.26 2.79
CA GLY A 62 14.71 9.03 3.82
C GLY A 62 13.36 8.56 3.29
N GLY A 63 12.85 9.21 2.25
CA GLY A 63 11.61 8.80 1.59
C GLY A 63 11.74 7.43 0.91
N ARG A 64 12.91 7.10 0.36
CA ARG A 64 13.16 5.76 -0.22
C ARG A 64 13.15 4.66 0.83
N GLN A 65 13.79 4.87 1.98
CA GLN A 65 13.79 3.88 3.07
C GLN A 65 12.40 3.67 3.67
N GLU A 66 11.63 4.73 3.87
CA GLU A 66 10.22 4.58 4.31
C GLU A 66 9.39 3.84 3.27
N ALA A 67 9.56 4.13 1.98
CA ALA A 67 8.89 3.40 0.91
C ALA A 67 9.37 1.95 0.77
N GLU A 68 10.63 1.66 1.08
CA GLU A 68 11.21 0.31 1.12
C GLU A 68 10.72 -0.49 2.32
N LEU A 69 10.63 0.12 3.50
CA LEU A 69 10.05 -0.48 4.71
C LEU A 69 8.55 -0.74 4.53
N ALA A 70 7.82 0.21 3.94
CA ALA A 70 6.43 0.01 3.56
C ALA A 70 6.28 -1.10 2.50
N ARG A 71 7.21 -1.18 1.53
CA ARG A 71 7.28 -2.30 0.58
C ARG A 71 7.67 -3.62 1.24
N ALA A 72 8.44 -3.63 2.33
CA ALA A 72 8.80 -4.83 3.06
C ALA A 72 7.60 -5.40 3.85
N ALA A 73 6.70 -4.53 4.33
CA ALA A 73 5.43 -4.92 4.96
C ALA A 73 4.33 -5.17 3.92
N ARG A 74 4.51 -6.16 3.04
CA ARG A 74 3.52 -6.59 2.03
C ARG A 74 2.54 -7.66 2.53
N HIS A 75 2.80 -8.21 3.71
CA HIS A 75 2.00 -9.28 4.29
C HIS A 75 1.20 -8.78 5.48
N ASP A 76 0.01 -9.34 5.65
CA ASP A 76 -0.79 -9.14 6.85
C ASP A 76 -0.26 -10.06 7.97
N PRO A 77 0.03 -9.52 9.16
CA PRO A 77 0.66 -10.29 10.24
C PRO A 77 -0.25 -11.35 10.88
N VAL A 78 -1.57 -11.25 10.70
CA VAL A 78 -2.54 -12.20 11.27
C VAL A 78 -2.68 -13.42 10.37
N THR A 79 -2.84 -13.20 9.07
CA THR A 79 -3.13 -14.24 8.08
C THR A 79 -1.88 -14.76 7.37
N GLY A 80 -0.79 -13.99 7.35
CA GLY A 80 0.40 -14.28 6.54
C GLY A 80 0.21 -14.08 5.03
N LEU A 81 -0.99 -13.70 4.59
CA LEU A 81 -1.31 -13.42 3.19
C LEU A 81 -0.83 -12.02 2.77
N GLY A 82 -1.05 -11.65 1.51
CA GLY A 82 -0.88 -10.27 1.08
C GLY A 82 -1.75 -9.32 1.91
N ASN A 83 -1.30 -8.09 2.11
CA ASN A 83 -2.14 -7.03 2.65
C ASN A 83 -2.72 -6.15 1.52
N ARG A 84 -3.45 -5.10 1.89
CA ARG A 84 -3.97 -4.09 0.95
C ARG A 84 -2.95 -3.59 -0.08
N LEU A 85 -1.74 -3.28 0.36
CA LEU A 85 -0.68 -2.77 -0.52
C LEU A 85 -0.26 -3.83 -1.54
N GLN A 86 -0.13 -5.09 -1.12
CA GLN A 86 0.16 -6.21 -2.01
C GLN A 86 -0.98 -6.45 -3.00
N ALA A 87 -2.24 -6.38 -2.58
CA ALA A 87 -3.41 -6.52 -3.44
C ALA A 87 -3.43 -5.48 -4.56
N VAL A 88 -3.30 -4.20 -4.19
CA VAL A 88 -3.30 -3.07 -5.15
C VAL A 88 -2.11 -3.19 -6.10
N SER A 89 -0.90 -3.42 -5.57
CA SER A 89 0.31 -3.57 -6.39
C SER A 89 0.19 -4.73 -7.38
N ARG A 90 -0.42 -5.84 -6.97
CA ARG A 90 -0.62 -7.01 -7.84
C ARG A 90 -1.66 -6.74 -8.91
N LEU A 91 -2.74 -6.04 -8.56
CA LEU A 91 -3.79 -5.66 -9.51
C LEU A 91 -3.25 -4.70 -10.58
N GLU A 92 -2.47 -3.69 -10.18
CA GLU A 92 -1.79 -2.78 -11.11
C GLU A 92 -0.85 -3.52 -12.07
N GLU A 93 0.01 -4.40 -11.55
CA GLU A 93 0.93 -5.20 -12.37
C GLU A 93 0.15 -6.08 -13.37
N THR A 94 -0.94 -6.68 -12.92
CA THR A 94 -1.77 -7.56 -13.74
C THR A 94 -2.53 -6.80 -14.81
N LEU A 95 -3.03 -5.59 -14.51
CA LEU A 95 -3.66 -4.71 -15.49
C LEU A 95 -2.66 -4.22 -16.54
N GLU A 96 -1.43 -3.90 -16.13
CA GLU A 96 -0.38 -3.55 -17.10
C GLU A 96 -0.11 -4.70 -18.06
N ARG A 97 0.01 -5.93 -17.54
CA ARG A 97 0.15 -7.13 -18.39
C ARG A 97 -1.06 -7.36 -19.30
N SER A 98 -2.27 -7.09 -18.80
CA SER A 98 -3.52 -7.18 -19.56
C SER A 98 -3.54 -6.21 -20.75
N ARG A 99 -2.91 -5.03 -20.66
CA ARG A 99 -2.79 -4.08 -21.79
C ARG A 99 -2.10 -4.71 -23.00
N HIS A 100 -1.10 -5.56 -22.75
CA HIS A 100 -0.32 -6.20 -23.81
C HIS A 100 -0.93 -7.54 -24.28
N THR A 101 -1.48 -8.32 -23.35
CA THR A 101 -2.00 -9.67 -23.66
C THR A 101 -3.46 -9.66 -24.11
N GLY A 102 -4.20 -8.57 -23.84
CA GLY A 102 -5.64 -8.49 -24.06
C GLY A 102 -6.48 -9.37 -23.14
N ARG A 103 -5.85 -10.06 -22.18
CA ARG A 103 -6.53 -10.96 -21.23
C ARG A 103 -7.32 -10.18 -20.20
N ALA A 104 -8.44 -10.74 -19.74
CA ALA A 104 -9.23 -10.14 -18.69
C ALA A 104 -8.55 -10.28 -17.32
N VAL A 105 -8.90 -9.38 -16.40
CA VAL A 105 -8.45 -9.40 -15.00
C VAL A 105 -9.67 -9.41 -14.11
N GLY A 106 -9.74 -10.37 -13.19
CA GLY A 106 -10.82 -10.46 -12.22
C GLY A 106 -10.40 -9.89 -10.87
N VAL A 107 -11.36 -9.29 -10.17
CA VAL A 107 -11.23 -8.91 -8.76
C VAL A 107 -12.43 -9.49 -8.03
N VAL A 108 -12.18 -10.24 -6.96
CA VAL A 108 -13.22 -10.70 -6.02
C VAL A 108 -13.00 -9.97 -4.71
N PHE A 109 -14.07 -9.42 -4.14
CA PHE A 109 -14.09 -8.73 -2.85
C PHE A 109 -15.00 -9.50 -1.90
N CYS A 110 -14.50 -9.82 -0.72
CA CYS A 110 -15.19 -10.60 0.30
C CYS A 110 -15.21 -9.81 1.61
N ASP A 111 -16.34 -9.78 2.29
CA ASP A 111 -16.50 -9.27 3.65
C ASP A 111 -17.11 -10.38 4.51
N LEU A 112 -16.55 -10.63 5.70
CA LEU A 112 -17.09 -11.64 6.61
C LEU A 112 -18.30 -11.12 7.38
N ASP A 113 -19.45 -11.75 7.17
CA ASP A 113 -20.69 -11.35 7.82
C ASP A 113 -20.61 -11.58 9.34
N ASP A 114 -21.04 -10.59 10.12
CA ASP A 114 -21.10 -10.62 11.59
C ASP A 114 -19.78 -10.98 12.29
N PHE A 115 -18.61 -10.79 11.65
CA PHE A 115 -17.32 -11.15 12.26
C PHE A 115 -17.06 -10.44 13.60
N LYS A 116 -17.57 -9.22 13.77
CA LYS A 116 -17.54 -8.53 15.07
C LYS A 116 -18.22 -9.32 16.19
N VAL A 117 -19.32 -10.03 15.92
CA VAL A 117 -20.00 -10.88 16.91
C VAL A 117 -19.08 -11.99 17.38
N VAL A 118 -18.26 -12.57 16.48
CA VAL A 118 -17.26 -13.58 16.87
C VAL A 118 -16.24 -12.98 17.83
N ASN A 119 -15.75 -11.77 17.57
CA ASN A 119 -14.82 -11.09 18.48
C ASN A 119 -15.45 -10.78 19.84
N ASP A 120 -16.71 -10.32 19.84
CA ASP A 120 -17.40 -9.94 21.07
C ASP A 120 -17.73 -11.17 21.93
N VAL A 121 -18.03 -12.33 21.32
CA VAL A 121 -18.39 -13.57 22.03
C VAL A 121 -17.16 -14.40 22.44
N TYR A 122 -16.17 -14.54 21.55
CA TYR A 122 -15.03 -15.46 21.74
C TYR A 122 -13.69 -14.75 21.98
N GLY A 123 -13.66 -13.42 21.87
CA GLY A 123 -12.46 -12.60 22.03
C GLY A 123 -11.60 -12.51 20.76
N HIS A 124 -10.82 -11.42 20.68
CA HIS A 124 -9.96 -11.12 19.53
C HIS A 124 -8.97 -12.24 19.18
N THR A 125 -8.44 -12.98 20.15
CA THR A 125 -7.52 -14.10 19.88
C THR A 125 -8.17 -15.21 19.04
N VAL A 126 -9.45 -15.51 19.29
CA VAL A 126 -10.21 -16.49 18.50
C VAL A 126 -10.56 -15.89 17.14
N GLY A 127 -10.93 -14.61 17.09
CA GLY A 127 -11.17 -13.89 15.84
C GLY A 127 -9.96 -13.87 14.91
N ASP A 128 -8.77 -13.56 15.42
CA ASP A 128 -7.52 -13.56 14.65
C ASP A 128 -7.19 -14.94 14.10
N ARG A 129 -7.40 -15.99 14.89
CA ARG A 129 -7.23 -17.39 14.43
C ARG A 129 -8.26 -17.77 13.36
N LEU A 130 -9.50 -17.30 13.51
CA LEU A 130 -10.54 -17.51 12.50
C LEU A 130 -10.17 -16.80 11.19
N LEU A 131 -9.71 -15.54 11.25
CA LEU A 131 -9.22 -14.81 10.07
C LEU A 131 -8.08 -15.53 9.37
N ALA A 132 -7.10 -16.02 10.14
CA ALA A 132 -5.98 -16.80 9.60
C ALA A 132 -6.47 -18.09 8.92
N ALA A 133 -7.41 -18.80 9.53
CA ALA A 133 -7.98 -20.03 8.97
C ALA A 133 -8.83 -19.79 7.71
N ILE A 134 -9.60 -18.70 7.69
CA ILE A 134 -10.37 -18.26 6.50
C ILE A 134 -9.40 -17.89 5.38
N GLY A 135 -8.39 -17.08 5.67
CA GLY A 135 -7.38 -16.69 4.69
C GLY A 135 -6.65 -17.89 4.08
N ALA A 136 -6.22 -18.85 4.91
CA ALA A 136 -5.60 -20.08 4.43
C ALA A 136 -6.56 -20.87 3.53
N ARG A 137 -7.82 -21.00 3.92
CA ARG A 137 -8.84 -21.71 3.12
C ARG A 137 -9.13 -21.03 1.79
N PHE A 138 -9.17 -19.69 1.76
CA PHE A 138 -9.29 -18.93 0.51
C PHE A 138 -8.09 -19.15 -0.39
N ALA A 139 -6.86 -19.10 0.15
CA ALA A 139 -5.65 -19.39 -0.60
C ALA A 139 -5.66 -20.80 -1.23
N ASP A 140 -6.15 -21.80 -0.51
CA ASP A 140 -6.29 -23.18 -1.01
C ASP A 140 -7.41 -23.36 -2.05
N SER A 141 -8.35 -22.42 -2.13
CA SER A 141 -9.52 -22.48 -3.02
C SER A 141 -9.32 -21.76 -4.35
N VAL A 142 -8.18 -21.08 -4.52
CA VAL A 142 -7.83 -20.32 -5.72
C VAL A 142 -6.62 -20.93 -6.43
N ARG A 143 -6.32 -20.46 -7.64
CA ARG A 143 -5.15 -20.96 -8.39
C ARG A 143 -3.86 -20.36 -7.81
N PRO A 144 -2.70 -21.00 -7.97
CA PRO A 144 -1.42 -20.44 -7.53
C PRO A 144 -1.05 -19.08 -8.16
N THR A 145 -1.65 -18.75 -9.31
CA THR A 145 -1.47 -17.46 -10.00
C THR A 145 -2.30 -16.34 -9.40
N ASP A 146 -3.39 -16.70 -8.71
CA ASP A 146 -4.29 -15.76 -8.08
C ASP A 146 -3.64 -15.25 -6.79
N THR A 147 -4.01 -14.06 -6.35
CA THR A 147 -3.43 -13.46 -5.15
C THR A 147 -4.54 -13.16 -4.17
N VAL A 148 -4.53 -13.87 -3.04
CA VAL A 148 -5.42 -13.61 -1.89
C VAL A 148 -4.72 -12.63 -0.96
N ALA A 149 -5.43 -11.61 -0.53
CA ALA A 149 -4.95 -10.61 0.39
C ALA A 149 -6.03 -10.20 1.39
N ARG A 150 -5.64 -9.92 2.63
CA ARG A 150 -6.50 -9.25 3.61
C ARG A 150 -6.45 -7.74 3.33
N TYR A 151 -7.59 -7.19 2.93
CA TYR A 151 -7.68 -5.80 2.48
C TYR A 151 -7.83 -4.82 3.66
N GLY A 152 -8.51 -5.25 4.72
CA GLY A 152 -8.64 -4.51 5.97
C GLY A 152 -9.63 -5.23 6.89
N GLY A 153 -9.46 -5.14 8.21
CA GLY A 153 -10.44 -5.72 9.16
C GLY A 153 -10.79 -7.19 8.85
N ASP A 154 -12.02 -7.43 8.44
CA ASP A 154 -12.63 -8.69 8.04
C ASP A 154 -12.81 -8.84 6.51
N GLU A 155 -12.19 -7.95 5.72
CA GLU A 155 -12.27 -7.91 4.27
C GLU A 155 -11.09 -8.65 3.61
N PHE A 156 -11.40 -9.41 2.57
CA PHE A 156 -10.44 -10.09 1.70
C PHE A 156 -10.64 -9.69 0.24
N VAL A 157 -9.54 -9.62 -0.50
CA VAL A 157 -9.52 -9.40 -1.94
C VAL A 157 -8.77 -10.53 -2.63
N VAL A 158 -9.32 -11.02 -3.74
CA VAL A 158 -8.63 -11.94 -4.64
C VAL A 158 -8.42 -11.26 -5.99
N VAL A 159 -7.16 -11.18 -6.43
CA VAL A 159 -6.78 -10.71 -7.76
C VAL A 159 -6.54 -11.92 -8.67
N CYS A 160 -7.30 -12.02 -9.75
CA CYS A 160 -7.29 -13.14 -10.67
C CYS A 160 -6.71 -12.70 -12.03
N PRO A 161 -5.41 -12.94 -12.30
CA PRO A 161 -4.79 -12.56 -13.57
C PRO A 161 -5.20 -13.46 -14.73
N GLU A 162 -5.05 -12.94 -15.94
CA GLU A 162 -5.06 -13.70 -17.20
C GLU A 162 -6.33 -14.55 -17.42
N LEU A 163 -7.50 -14.02 -17.04
CA LEU A 163 -8.78 -14.66 -17.27
C LEU A 163 -9.09 -14.78 -18.77
N ARG A 164 -9.80 -15.84 -19.15
CA ARG A 164 -10.25 -16.05 -20.53
C ARG A 164 -11.43 -15.15 -20.85
N ASP A 165 -12.39 -15.08 -19.94
CA ASP A 165 -13.57 -14.22 -20.00
C ASP A 165 -14.17 -13.98 -18.60
N GLY A 166 -15.34 -13.32 -18.56
CA GLY A 166 -16.01 -12.93 -17.33
C GLY A 166 -16.54 -14.10 -16.47
N SER A 167 -16.79 -15.27 -17.06
CA SER A 167 -17.30 -16.42 -16.31
C SER A 167 -16.25 -17.03 -15.38
N ASP A 168 -14.97 -16.89 -15.72
CA ASP A 168 -13.86 -17.44 -14.93
C ASP A 168 -13.79 -16.83 -13.53
N VAL A 169 -14.11 -15.54 -13.35
CA VAL A 169 -14.07 -14.91 -12.02
C VAL A 169 -15.27 -15.32 -11.16
N GLY A 170 -16.45 -15.53 -11.77
CA GLY A 170 -17.63 -16.04 -11.06
C GLY A 170 -17.34 -17.41 -10.46
N LEU A 171 -16.68 -18.29 -11.21
CA LEU A 171 -16.22 -19.59 -10.72
C LEU A 171 -15.21 -19.48 -9.56
N VAL A 172 -14.46 -18.38 -9.45
CA VAL A 172 -13.61 -18.13 -8.28
C VAL A 172 -14.46 -17.77 -7.08
N ALA A 173 -15.42 -16.86 -7.24
CA ALA A 173 -16.36 -16.48 -6.19
C ALA A 173 -17.15 -17.70 -5.66
N ASP A 174 -17.70 -18.53 -6.54
CA ASP A 174 -18.41 -19.76 -6.18
C ASP A 174 -17.53 -20.72 -5.36
N ARG A 175 -16.25 -20.88 -5.73
CA ARG A 175 -15.31 -21.71 -4.97
C ARG A 175 -15.07 -21.17 -3.57
N LEU A 176 -14.97 -19.85 -3.42
CA LEU A 176 -14.78 -19.21 -2.12
C LEU A 176 -16.05 -19.35 -1.25
N GLU A 177 -17.24 -19.23 -1.84
CA GLU A 177 -18.51 -19.44 -1.13
C GLU A 177 -18.64 -20.88 -0.62
N ILE A 178 -18.41 -21.88 -1.49
CA ILE A 178 -18.39 -23.31 -1.11
C ILE A 178 -17.34 -23.58 -0.02
N ALA A 179 -16.19 -22.91 -0.08
CA ALA A 179 -15.17 -23.06 0.94
C ALA A 179 -15.64 -22.59 2.32
N MET A 180 -16.57 -21.62 2.40
CA MET A 180 -17.11 -21.11 3.67
C MET A 180 -18.18 -22.01 4.29
N GLU A 181 -18.81 -22.90 3.53
CA GLU A 181 -19.87 -23.80 4.03
C GLU A 181 -19.39 -24.73 5.16
N ARG A 182 -18.11 -25.10 5.16
CA ARG A 182 -17.53 -25.98 6.19
C ARG A 182 -17.23 -25.20 7.47
N PRO A 183 -17.65 -25.67 8.66
CA PRO A 183 -17.28 -25.01 9.91
C PRO A 183 -15.76 -24.91 10.13
N PHE A 184 -15.34 -23.96 10.95
CA PHE A 184 -13.96 -23.75 11.38
C PHE A 184 -13.78 -24.24 12.80
N VAL A 185 -12.80 -25.12 13.03
CA VAL A 185 -12.47 -25.60 14.37
C VAL A 185 -11.35 -24.74 14.96
N ILE A 186 -11.70 -23.78 15.83
CA ILE A 186 -10.75 -22.83 16.41
C ILE A 186 -10.77 -22.97 17.93
N GLY A 187 -9.65 -23.38 18.53
CA GLY A 187 -9.52 -23.47 19.98
C GLY A 187 -10.53 -24.42 20.65
N GLY A 188 -11.01 -25.44 19.94
CA GLY A 188 -12.04 -26.37 20.43
C GLY A 188 -13.49 -25.94 20.14
N HIS A 189 -13.71 -24.76 19.56
CA HIS A 189 -15.02 -24.31 19.10
C HIS A 189 -15.24 -24.64 17.63
N SER A 190 -16.45 -25.06 17.27
CA SER A 190 -16.90 -25.15 15.88
C SER A 190 -17.64 -23.87 15.51
N LEU A 191 -17.01 -23.03 14.70
CA LEU A 191 -17.53 -21.73 14.28
C LEU A 191 -18.02 -21.79 12.84
N THR A 192 -19.25 -21.34 12.59
CA THR A 192 -19.75 -21.11 11.23
C THR A 192 -19.51 -19.64 10.88
N ALA A 193 -18.87 -19.38 9.75
CA ALA A 193 -18.67 -18.04 9.22
C ALA A 193 -19.33 -17.95 7.85
N LYS A 194 -19.87 -16.78 7.53
CA LYS A 194 -20.38 -16.46 6.19
C LYS A 194 -19.57 -15.31 5.62
N ALA A 195 -19.63 -15.17 4.31
CA ALA A 195 -19.01 -14.05 3.62
C ALA A 195 -19.94 -13.55 2.53
N SER A 196 -20.11 -12.23 2.47
CA SER A 196 -20.67 -11.56 1.31
C SER A 196 -19.56 -11.42 0.26
N ILE A 197 -19.78 -11.95 -0.94
CA ILE A 197 -18.76 -12.04 -2.00
C ILE A 197 -19.27 -11.36 -3.27
N GLY A 198 -18.61 -10.29 -3.70
CA GLY A 198 -18.84 -9.63 -4.98
C GLY A 198 -17.61 -9.72 -5.87
N PHE A 199 -17.79 -9.61 -7.18
CA PHE A 199 -16.67 -9.68 -8.11
C PHE A 199 -16.84 -8.73 -9.28
N THR A 200 -15.76 -8.43 -9.98
CA THR A 200 -15.84 -7.69 -11.23
C THR A 200 -14.74 -8.14 -12.18
N VAL A 201 -14.91 -7.79 -13.46
CA VAL A 201 -13.94 -8.08 -14.51
C VAL A 201 -13.59 -6.81 -15.27
N GLY A 202 -12.30 -6.62 -15.48
CA GLY A 202 -11.77 -5.51 -16.23
C GLY A 202 -10.70 -5.91 -17.23
N TYR A 203 -10.25 -4.91 -17.99
CA TYR A 203 -9.18 -5.02 -18.96
C TYR A 203 -8.20 -3.86 -18.78
N GLY A 204 -6.92 -4.12 -18.95
CA GLY A 204 -5.86 -3.13 -18.74
C GLY A 204 -5.98 -1.88 -19.61
N THR A 205 -6.60 -1.99 -20.80
CA THR A 205 -6.81 -0.86 -21.72
C THR A 205 -8.04 -0.02 -21.38
N ARG A 206 -8.92 -0.50 -20.49
CA ARG A 206 -10.22 0.12 -20.17
C ARG A 206 -10.35 0.55 -18.72
N ASN A 207 -9.61 -0.08 -17.82
CA ASN A 207 -9.79 0.05 -16.39
C ASN A 207 -8.47 0.34 -15.68
N ASN A 208 -8.60 0.89 -14.48
CA ASN A 208 -7.51 1.00 -13.51
C ASN A 208 -7.84 0.20 -12.24
N ALA A 209 -6.84 0.03 -11.36
CA ALA A 209 -6.98 -0.80 -10.16
C ALA A 209 -8.05 -0.28 -9.19
N GLU A 210 -8.12 1.03 -8.98
CA GLU A 210 -9.09 1.67 -8.08
C GLU A 210 -10.53 1.42 -8.57
N GLU A 211 -10.79 1.62 -9.87
CA GLU A 211 -12.11 1.39 -10.46
C GLU A 211 -12.59 -0.05 -10.26
N LEU A 212 -11.73 -1.05 -10.49
CA LEU A 212 -12.11 -2.45 -10.32
C LEU A 212 -12.35 -2.83 -8.86
N LEU A 213 -11.54 -2.31 -7.94
CA LEU A 213 -11.75 -2.51 -6.51
C LEU A 213 -13.09 -1.91 -6.06
N THR A 214 -13.38 -0.66 -6.45
CA THR A 214 -14.66 0.00 -6.14
C THR A 214 -15.85 -0.74 -6.72
N ARG A 215 -15.74 -1.27 -7.94
CA ARG A 215 -16.84 -2.02 -8.57
C ARG A 215 -17.08 -3.37 -7.89
N ALA A 216 -16.02 -4.11 -7.53
CA ALA A 216 -16.15 -5.37 -6.80
C ALA A 216 -16.72 -5.16 -5.39
N ASP A 217 -16.27 -4.10 -4.69
CA ASP A 217 -16.79 -3.70 -3.39
C ASP A 217 -18.28 -3.32 -3.45
N ALA A 218 -18.67 -2.50 -4.44
CA ALA A 218 -20.07 -2.13 -4.64
C ALA A 218 -20.97 -3.35 -4.93
N GLU A 219 -20.46 -4.33 -5.69
CA GLU A 219 -21.18 -5.57 -5.95
C GLU A 219 -21.30 -6.44 -4.70
N MET A 220 -20.23 -6.56 -3.91
CA MET A 220 -20.22 -7.26 -2.62
C MET A 220 -21.23 -6.64 -1.67
N TYR A 221 -21.21 -5.30 -1.54
CA TYR A 221 -22.15 -4.57 -0.69
C TYR A 221 -23.60 -4.77 -1.12
N ARG A 222 -23.88 -4.78 -2.44
CA ARG A 222 -25.21 -5.09 -2.97
C ARG A 222 -25.69 -6.49 -2.55
N ILE A 223 -24.80 -7.47 -2.54
CA ILE A 223 -25.10 -8.85 -2.10
C ILE A 223 -25.34 -8.88 -0.59
N LYS A 224 -24.49 -8.20 0.19
CA LYS A 224 -24.63 -8.08 1.64
C LYS A 224 -25.98 -7.50 2.07
N MET A 225 -26.50 -6.53 1.32
CA MET A 225 -27.83 -5.94 1.59
C MET A 225 -29.02 -6.84 1.22
N GLN A 226 -28.79 -7.97 0.55
CA GLN A 226 -29.84 -8.93 0.16
C GLN A 226 -29.96 -10.13 1.13
N LEU A 227 -29.06 -10.24 2.09
CA LEU A 227 -29.01 -11.27 3.13
C LEU A 227 -29.77 -10.82 4.40
#